data_AF-A0A0T6BQ70-F1
#
_entry.id   AF-A0A0T6BQ70-F1
#
_cell.length_a   1.000
_cell.length_b   1.000
_cell.length_c   1.000
_cell.angle_alpha   90.00
_cell.angle_beta   90.00
_cell.angle_gamma   90.00
#
_symmetry.space_group_name_H-M   'P 1'
#
loop_
_entity.id
_entity.type
_entity.pdbx_description
1 polymer ?
#
loop_
_entity_poly.entity_id
_entity_poly.type
_entity_poly.pdbx_seq_one_letter_code
_entity_poly.pdbx_strand_id
1 'polypeptide(L)'
;MTLLFLIFAHLLADYPFQGDFLANMKGKNVIVLLSHAGIWAGTISIAAYLSGIQITYVDIATLFIVHAIADYLKAKPVGFYKKLDALRGGLLLDQSIHLAQIIVLLSYKGALL
;
A
#
# COMPACT_ATOMS: atom_id res chain seq x y z
N MET A 1 -15.87 -10.37 6.25
CA MET A 1 -14.64 -11.21 6.13
C MET A 1 -13.62 -10.63 5.17
N THR A 2 -14.05 -10.05 4.04
CA THR A 2 -13.17 -9.48 3.00
C THR A 2 -12.17 -8.45 3.53
N LEU A 3 -12.58 -7.56 4.44
CA LEU A 3 -11.67 -6.59 5.07
C LEU A 3 -10.46 -7.26 5.75
N LEU A 4 -10.70 -8.29 6.56
CA LEU A 4 -9.61 -9.00 7.25
C LEU A 4 -8.67 -9.68 6.25
N PHE A 5 -9.22 -10.23 5.16
CA PHE A 5 -8.44 -10.86 4.11
C PHE A 5 -7.55 -9.84 3.38
N LEU A 6 -8.07 -8.65 3.07
CA LEU A 6 -7.29 -7.58 2.44
C LEU A 6 -6.26 -6.96 3.39
N ILE A 7 -6.56 -6.86 4.69
CA ILE A 7 -5.57 -6.46 5.70
C ILE A 7 -4.42 -7.47 5.72
N PHE A 8 -4.73 -8.77 5.74
CA PHE A 8 -3.69 -9.80 5.69
C PHE A 8 -2.87 -9.73 4.40
N ALA A 9 -3.51 -9.54 3.24
CA ALA A 9 -2.83 -9.34 1.96
C ALA A 9 -1.90 -8.11 1.97
N HIS A 10 -2.32 -7.00 2.58
CA HIS A 10 -1.47 -5.84 2.78
C HIS A 10 -0.24 -6.18 3.64
N LEU A 11 -0.43 -6.88 4.76
CA LEU A 11 0.67 -7.27 5.63
C LEU A 11 1.69 -8.14 4.88
N LEU A 12 1.24 -9.09 4.06
CA LEU A 12 2.12 -9.89 3.20
C LEU A 12 2.91 -9.03 2.22
N ALA A 13 2.24 -8.09 1.55
CA ALA A 13 2.85 -7.26 0.53
C ALA A 13 3.84 -6.23 1.07
N ASP A 14 3.55 -5.65 2.24
CA ASP A 14 4.33 -4.55 2.81
C ASP A 14 5.44 -5.01 3.77
N TYR A 15 5.37 -6.27 4.25
CA TYR A 15 6.40 -6.86 5.12
C TYR A 15 7.16 -8.01 4.43
N PRO A 16 6.65 -9.27 4.34
CA PRO A 16 7.35 -10.36 3.67
C PRO A 16 7.83 -10.05 2.24
N PHE A 17 6.99 -9.43 1.42
CA PHE A 17 7.36 -9.15 0.03
C PHE A 17 8.23 -7.90 -0.11
N GLN A 18 8.33 -7.05 0.92
CA GLN A 18 9.22 -5.90 1.00
C GLN A 18 10.58 -6.26 1.66
N GLY A 19 11.21 -7.35 1.24
CA GLY A 19 12.51 -7.76 1.81
C GLY A 19 13.57 -6.65 1.81
N ASP A 20 14.68 -6.87 2.53
CA ASP A 20 15.70 -5.85 2.83
C ASP A 20 16.16 -5.02 1.62
N PHE A 21 16.26 -5.65 0.44
CA PHE A 21 16.61 -4.94 -0.79
C PHE A 21 15.62 -3.83 -1.13
N LEU A 22 14.32 -4.13 -1.18
CA LEU A 22 13.28 -3.16 -1.52
C LEU A 22 13.20 -2.05 -0.47
N ALA A 23 13.22 -2.41 0.81
CA ALA A 23 13.16 -1.47 1.92
C ALA A 23 14.30 -0.43 1.87
N ASN A 24 15.53 -0.88 1.61
CA ASN A 24 16.70 -0.02 1.60
C ASN A 24 16.90 0.77 0.29
N MET A 25 16.37 0.27 -0.82
CA MET A 25 16.62 0.85 -2.15
C MET A 25 15.49 1.75 -2.66
N LYS A 26 14.25 1.60 -2.19
CA LYS A 26 13.11 2.40 -2.70
C LYS A 26 13.27 3.91 -2.52
N GLY A 27 13.97 4.37 -1.47
CA GLY A 27 14.29 5.79 -1.29
C GLY A 27 15.35 6.33 -2.26
N LYS A 28 16.15 5.44 -2.87
CA LYS A 28 17.31 5.77 -3.71
C LYS A 28 17.06 5.54 -5.19
N ASN A 29 16.16 4.61 -5.54
CA ASN A 29 15.87 4.23 -6.92
C ASN A 29 14.36 4.20 -7.18
N VAL A 30 13.90 5.02 -8.12
CA VAL A 30 12.47 5.15 -8.45
C VAL A 30 11.88 3.85 -9.02
N ILE A 31 12.65 3.07 -9.78
CA ILE A 31 12.17 1.79 -10.34
C ILE A 31 11.88 0.81 -9.21
N VAL A 32 12.73 0.77 -8.18
CA VAL A 32 12.53 -0.08 -7.00
C VAL A 32 11.27 0.35 -6.24
N LEU A 33 11.07 1.65 -6.06
CA LEU A 33 9.87 2.20 -5.41
C LEU A 33 8.60 1.82 -6.18
N LEU A 34 8.59 2.03 -7.50
CA LEU A 34 7.45 1.67 -8.35
C LEU A 34 7.24 0.14 -8.37
N SER A 35 8.29 -0.66 -8.30
CA SER A 35 8.18 -2.12 -8.23
C SER A 35 7.49 -2.56 -6.94
N HIS A 36 7.89 -2.00 -5.79
CA HIS A 36 7.23 -2.29 -4.52
C HIS A 36 5.76 -1.82 -4.52
N ALA A 37 5.47 -0.61 -5.02
CA ALA A 37 4.09 -0.13 -5.16
C ALA A 37 3.25 -1.03 -6.07
N GLY A 38 3.85 -1.56 -7.14
CA GLY A 38 3.22 -2.53 -8.04
C GLY A 38 2.94 -3.87 -7.37
N ILE A 39 3.90 -4.39 -6.60
CA ILE A 39 3.72 -5.62 -5.81
C ILE A 39 2.56 -5.44 -4.82
N TRP A 40 2.52 -4.31 -4.12
CA TRP A 40 1.46 -4.02 -3.16
C TRP A 40 0.09 -3.90 -3.83
N ALA A 41 -0.04 -3.02 -4.82
CA ALA A 41 -1.30 -2.80 -5.53
C ALA A 41 -1.80 -4.08 -6.23
N GLY A 42 -0.90 -4.85 -6.82
CA GLY A 42 -1.21 -6.15 -7.43
C GLY A 42 -1.71 -7.17 -6.41
N THR A 43 -1.03 -7.27 -5.26
CA THR A 43 -1.43 -8.21 -4.18
C THR A 43 -2.82 -7.89 -3.65
N ILE A 44 -3.12 -6.61 -3.38
CA ILE A 44 -4.46 -6.19 -2.93
C ILE A 44 -5.50 -6.44 -4.01
N SER A 45 -5.20 -6.10 -5.27
CA SER A 45 -6.12 -6.29 -6.39
C SER A 45 -6.46 -7.77 -6.62
N ILE A 46 -5.46 -8.65 -6.57
CA ILE A 46 -5.67 -10.10 -6.69
C ILE A 46 -6.49 -10.62 -5.50
N ALA A 47 -6.15 -10.24 -4.27
CA ALA A 47 -6.88 -10.67 -3.09
C ALA A 47 -8.35 -10.19 -3.10
N ALA A 48 -8.60 -8.97 -3.58
CA ALA A 48 -9.95 -8.43 -3.72
C ALA A 48 -10.74 -9.17 -4.81
N TYR A 49 -10.12 -9.44 -5.96
CA TYR A 49 -10.72 -10.24 -7.04
C TYR A 49 -11.10 -11.65 -6.56
N LEU A 50 -10.18 -12.33 -5.85
CA LEU A 50 -10.44 -13.65 -5.26
C LEU A 50 -11.54 -13.61 -4.18
N SER A 51 -11.78 -12.45 -3.59
CA SER A 51 -12.89 -12.22 -2.64
C SER A 51 -14.21 -11.84 -3.32
N GLY A 52 -14.29 -11.92 -4.66
CA GLY A 52 -15.50 -11.64 -5.44
C GLY A 52 -15.71 -10.16 -5.78
N ILE A 53 -14.73 -9.29 -5.54
CA ILE A 53 -14.82 -7.86 -5.89
C ILE A 53 -14.37 -7.67 -7.34
N GLN A 54 -15.20 -7.01 -8.15
CA GLN A 54 -14.79 -6.62 -9.50
C GLN A 54 -13.78 -5.46 -9.46
N ILE A 55 -12.54 -5.79 -9.80
CA ILE A 55 -11.43 -4.85 -9.90
C ILE A 55 -11.28 -4.37 -11.36
N THR A 56 -11.21 -3.06 -11.53
CA THR A 56 -11.01 -2.37 -12.81
C THR A 56 -9.59 -1.81 -12.89
N TYR A 57 -9.17 -1.39 -14.09
CA TYR A 57 -7.89 -0.69 -14.27
C TYR A 57 -7.80 0.62 -13.47
N VAL A 58 -8.93 1.29 -13.22
CA VAL A 58 -8.97 2.52 -12.41
C VAL A 58 -8.69 2.20 -10.94
N ASP A 59 -9.20 1.09 -10.42
CA ASP A 59 -8.94 0.67 -9.04
C ASP A 59 -7.45 0.34 -8.84
N ILE A 60 -6.87 -0.43 -9.78
CA ILE A 60 -5.45 -0.78 -9.75
C ILE A 60 -4.57 0.47 -9.83
N ALA A 61 -4.87 1.37 -10.76
CA ALA A 61 -4.12 2.62 -10.91
C ALA A 61 -4.22 3.50 -9.66
N THR A 62 -5.39 3.57 -9.03
CA THR A 62 -5.60 4.36 -7.81
C THR A 62 -4.79 3.80 -6.64
N LEU A 63 -4.88 2.49 -6.39
CA LEU A 63 -4.08 1.81 -5.35
C LEU A 63 -2.58 2.02 -5.59
N PHE A 64 -2.12 1.86 -6.83
CA PHE A 64 -0.72 2.03 -7.19
C PHE A 64 -0.23 3.46 -6.98
N ILE A 65 -0.95 4.47 -7.51
CA ILE A 65 -0.52 5.86 -7.48
C ILE A 65 -0.49 6.38 -6.04
N VAL A 66 -1.56 6.13 -5.27
CA VAL A 66 -1.64 6.61 -3.88
C VAL A 66 -0.54 5.96 -3.04
N HIS A 67 -0.34 4.65 -3.16
CA HIS A 67 0.75 3.94 -2.48
C HIS A 67 2.12 4.48 -2.87
N ALA A 68 2.41 4.58 -4.17
CA ALA A 68 3.70 5.07 -4.66
C ALA A 68 4.03 6.49 -4.16
N ILE A 69 3.03 7.39 -4.10
CA ILE A 69 3.21 8.74 -3.56
C ILE A 69 3.50 8.69 -2.06
N ALA A 70 2.72 7.93 -1.29
CA ALA A 70 2.93 7.81 0.16
C ALA A 70 4.33 7.29 0.47
N ASP A 71 4.75 6.25 -0.25
CA ASP A 71 6.06 5.64 -0.10
C ASP A 71 7.20 6.57 -0.52
N TYR A 72 7.00 7.36 -1.58
CA TYR A 72 7.97 8.37 -2.01
C TYR A 72 8.17 9.44 -0.93
N LEU A 73 7.08 9.96 -0.39
CA LEU A 73 7.12 10.99 0.65
C LEU A 73 7.77 10.46 1.93
N LYS A 74 7.49 9.21 2.30
CA LYS A 74 8.09 8.52 3.46
C LYS A 74 9.58 8.22 3.25
N ALA A 75 9.95 7.62 2.12
CA ALA A 75 11.31 7.14 1.88
C ALA A 75 12.31 8.27 1.60
N LYS A 76 11.85 9.43 1.10
CA LYS A 76 12.67 10.64 0.90
C LYS A 76 12.46 11.71 1.98
N PRO A 77 12.02 11.31 3.18
CA PRO A 77 11.26 12.10 4.15
C PRO A 77 10.91 13.52 3.66
N VAL A 78 9.82 13.66 2.92
CA VAL A 78 9.33 14.93 2.38
C VAL A 78 8.12 15.41 3.17
N GLY A 79 7.98 16.72 3.35
CA GLY A 79 6.82 17.31 4.03
C GLY A 79 6.73 16.89 5.50
N PHE A 80 5.56 16.37 5.90
CA PHE A 80 5.30 15.98 7.29
C PHE A 80 6.16 14.80 7.77
N TYR A 81 6.57 13.90 6.86
CA TYR A 81 7.45 12.77 7.17
C TYR A 81 8.82 13.19 7.71
N LYS A 82 9.30 14.43 7.44
CA LYS A 82 10.54 14.97 8.03
C LYS A 82 10.50 15.06 9.55
N LYS A 83 9.31 15.16 10.13
CA LYS A 83 9.10 15.40 11.56
C LYS A 83 8.74 14.13 12.32
N LEU A 84 8.66 12.99 11.62
CA LEU A 84 8.20 11.74 12.19
C LEU A 84 9.37 10.76 12.39
N ASP A 85 9.33 10.06 13.51
CA ASP A 85 10.20 8.91 13.74
C ASP A 85 9.80 7.77 12.78
N ALA A 86 10.79 7.20 12.09
CA ALA A 86 10.57 6.22 11.03
C ALA A 86 9.90 4.93 11.52
N LEU A 87 10.18 4.50 12.75
CA LEU A 87 9.68 3.24 13.31
C LEU A 87 8.43 3.40 14.19
N ARG A 88 8.08 4.65 14.54
CA ARG A 88 6.88 4.98 15.33
C ARG A 88 5.85 5.73 14.49
N GLY A 89 5.89 7.06 14.55
CA GLY A 89 4.86 7.90 13.93
C GLY A 89 4.82 7.78 12.41
N GLY A 90 5.98 7.63 11.77
CA GLY A 90 6.09 7.42 10.33
C GLY A 90 5.49 6.09 9.90
N LEU A 91 5.81 5.01 10.64
CA LEU A 91 5.23 3.69 10.40
C LEU A 91 3.72 3.68 10.65
N LEU A 92 3.24 4.29 11.75
CA LEU A 92 1.81 4.35 12.05
C LEU A 92 1.03 5.08 10.95
N LEU A 93 1.53 6.22 10.49
CA LEU A 93 0.90 6.99 9.42
C LEU A 93 0.84 6.19 8.12
N ASP A 94 1.95 5.53 7.78
CA ASP A 94 2.08 4.69 6.60
C ASP A 94 1.07 3.53 6.61
N GLN A 95 1.02 2.75 7.69
CA GLN A 95 0.04 1.66 7.84
C GLN A 95 -1.41 2.18 7.84
N SER A 96 -1.65 3.39 8.36
CA SER A 96 -2.96 4.04 8.31
C SER A 96 -3.38 4.39 6.87
N ILE A 97 -2.44 4.80 6.02
CA ILE A 97 -2.71 5.08 4.60
C ILE A 97 -3.04 3.79 3.85
N HIS A 98 -2.31 2.69 4.10
CA HIS A 98 -2.64 1.38 3.51
C HIS A 98 -4.05 0.93 3.89
N LEU A 99 -4.39 1.01 5.17
CA LEU A 99 -5.72 0.66 5.65
C LEU A 99 -6.80 1.58 5.05
N ALA A 100 -6.55 2.88 4.99
CA ALA A 100 -7.47 3.84 4.39
C ALA A 100 -7.75 3.52 2.90
N GLN A 101 -6.73 3.16 2.12
CA GLN A 101 -6.90 2.73 0.73
C GLN A 101 -7.82 1.51 0.62
N ILE A 102 -7.63 0.50 1.48
CA ILE A 102 -8.49 -0.70 1.51
C ILE A 102 -9.93 -0.33 1.88
N ILE A 103 -10.13 0.49 2.92
CA ILE A 103 -11.47 0.92 3.36
C ILE A 103 -12.17 1.71 2.26
N VAL A 104 -11.47 2.63 1.59
CA VAL A 104 -12.03 3.42 0.49
C VAL A 104 -12.43 2.51 -0.67
N LEU A 105 -11.58 1.57 -1.07
CA LEU A 105 -11.89 0.59 -2.12
C LEU A 105 -13.15 -0.22 -1.76
N LEU A 106 -13.21 -0.78 -0.55
CA LEU A 106 -14.34 -1.59 -0.12
C LEU A 106 -15.63 -0.77 -0.03
N SER A 107 -15.55 0.47 0.48
CA SER A 107 -16.71 1.37 0.57
C SER A 107 -17.26 1.68 -0.82
N TYR A 108 -16.38 2.10 -1.73
CA TYR A 108 -16.73 2.43 -3.11
C TYR A 108 -17.32 1.23 -3.87
N LYS A 109 -16.82 0.02 -3.60
CA LYS A 109 -17.32 -1.23 -4.19
C LYS A 109 -18.54 -1.83 -3.49
N GLY A 110 -19.05 -1.21 -2.42
CA GLY A 110 -20.19 -1.73 -1.66
C GLY A 110 -19.89 -3.03 -0.91
N ALA A 111 -18.63 -3.28 -0.57
CA ALA A 111 -18.12 -4.54 0.03
C ALA A 111 -17.58 -4.36 1.47
N LEU A 112 -17.93 -3.24 2.14
CA LEU A 112 -17.40 -2.91 3.47
C LEU A 112 -18.12 -3.64 4.63
N LEU A 113 -19.20 -4.40 4.38
CA LEU A 113 -19.99 -5.09 5.40
C LEU A 113 -19.68 -6.60 5.44
#